data_AF-A0A8X7VZR7-F1
#
_entry.id   AF-A0A8X7VZR7-F1
#
_cell.length_a   1.000
_cell.length_b   1.000
_cell.length_c   1.000
_cell.angle_alpha   90.00
_cell.angle_beta   90.00
_cell.angle_gamma   90.00
#
_symmetry.space_group_name_H-M   'P 1'
#
loop_
_entity.id
_entity.type
_entity.pdbx_description
1 polymer ?
#
loop_
_entity_poly.entity_id
_entity_poly.type
_entity_poly.pdbx_seq_one_letter_code
_entity_poly.pdbx_strand_id
1 'polypeptide(L)'
;MEVMQVLHMNKGNGETSYAKNSIVQSNIISLGRRVLDEALKKLMLSNSDISSLGIADLGCSSGPNSLLSISNIVDTIQNVCLDLDRPVPELKVSLNDLPSNDFNYIFASLPEFYDRLKKRHNNNDCLGFDRRGEGPCFVSAVPGSFYGRLFPRQSLHFVHSSSSLHWLSQVPCGEVSKEDGVVITADLDNKGKIYLSKTSPKSVHKAYALQFQSDFLVFLRSRSEEVVPGGTNGLIAPR
;
A
#
# COMPACT_ATOMS: atom_id res chain seq x y z
N MET A 1 8.00 14.73 17.40
CA MET A 1 6.68 14.71 16.71
C MET A 1 6.43 13.27 16.31
N GLU A 2 5.33 12.67 16.77
CA GLU A 2 5.00 11.29 16.39
C GLU A 2 4.38 11.28 14.99
N VAL A 3 5.15 10.90 13.97
CA VAL A 3 4.70 10.84 12.57
C VAL A 3 3.39 10.08 12.43
N MET A 4 3.21 9.00 13.21
CA MET A 4 2.00 8.17 13.21
C MET A 4 0.71 8.93 13.56
N GLN A 5 0.78 10.01 14.33
CA GLN A 5 -0.41 10.76 14.76
C GLN A 5 -0.75 11.90 13.79
N VAL A 6 0.24 12.42 13.06
CA VAL A 6 0.11 13.68 12.31
C VAL A 6 0.14 13.49 10.80
N LEU A 7 0.83 12.47 10.30
CA LEU A 7 0.95 12.23 8.87
C LEU A 7 -0.32 11.54 8.37
N HIS A 8 -1.06 12.24 7.51
CA HIS A 8 -2.14 11.67 6.71
C HIS A 8 -2.38 12.57 5.49
N MET A 9 -3.06 12.03 4.48
CA MET A 9 -3.50 12.85 3.35
C MET A 9 -4.70 13.73 3.74
N ASN A 10 -4.94 14.82 2.99
CA ASN A 10 -6.08 15.72 3.25
C ASN A 10 -7.40 14.94 3.17
N LYS A 11 -8.16 14.94 4.27
CA LYS A 11 -9.38 14.16 4.47
C LYS A 11 -10.58 14.67 3.66
N GLY A 12 -11.63 13.85 3.59
CA GLY A 12 -12.93 14.22 3.02
C GLY A 12 -12.95 14.28 1.50
N ASN A 13 -13.97 14.96 0.96
CA ASN A 13 -14.23 15.07 -0.49
C ASN A 13 -14.17 16.51 -1.03
N GLY A 14 -13.83 17.48 -0.17
CA GLY A 14 -13.77 18.90 -0.54
C GLY A 14 -12.74 19.20 -1.64
N GLU A 15 -12.76 20.41 -2.18
CA GLU A 15 -11.89 20.83 -3.30
C GLU A 15 -10.40 20.65 -3.01
N THR A 16 -9.97 20.74 -1.76
CA THR A 16 -8.57 20.57 -1.31
C THR A 16 -8.26 19.16 -0.79
N SER A 17 -9.25 18.25 -0.84
CA SER A 17 -9.08 16.88 -0.38
C SER A 17 -8.15 16.08 -1.27
N TYR A 18 -7.48 15.08 -0.71
CA TYR A 18 -6.67 14.15 -1.49
C TYR A 18 -7.51 13.35 -2.48
N ALA A 19 -8.76 13.02 -2.11
CA ALA A 19 -9.69 12.31 -2.99
C ALA A 19 -9.91 13.01 -4.34
N LYS A 20 -9.91 14.34 -4.37
CA LYS A 20 -10.05 15.14 -5.61
C LYS A 20 -8.74 15.54 -6.29
N ASN A 21 -7.60 15.42 -5.61
CA ASN A 21 -6.31 15.95 -6.07
C ASN A 21 -5.22 14.87 -6.25
N SER A 22 -5.60 13.59 -6.32
CA SER A 22 -4.65 12.47 -6.36
C SER A 22 -4.47 11.85 -7.76
N ILE A 23 -4.58 12.67 -8.82
CA ILE A 23 -4.43 12.25 -10.22
C ILE A 23 -3.04 11.67 -10.49
N VAL A 24 -1.99 12.25 -9.90
CA VAL A 24 -0.60 11.77 -10.07
C VAL A 24 -0.46 10.35 -9.53
N GLN A 25 -1.02 10.07 -8.35
CA GLN A 25 -0.98 8.75 -7.73
C GLN A 25 -1.82 7.73 -8.53
N SER A 26 -2.96 8.17 -9.09
CA SER A 26 -3.74 7.34 -10.03
C SER A 26 -2.93 6.95 -11.27
N ASN A 27 -2.16 7.90 -11.82
CA ASN A 27 -1.25 7.62 -12.95
C ASN A 27 -0.11 6.66 -12.55
N ILE A 28 0.43 6.78 -11.34
CA ILE A 28 1.45 5.86 -10.82
C ILE A 28 0.90 4.44 -10.69
N ILE A 29 -0.31 4.28 -10.12
CA ILE A 29 -1.01 2.99 -10.04
C ILE A 29 -1.22 2.41 -11.45
N SER A 30 -1.66 3.24 -12.39
CA SER A 30 -1.89 2.82 -13.78
C SER A 30 -0.62 2.39 -14.49
N LEU A 31 0.50 3.10 -14.30
CA LEU A 31 1.80 2.77 -14.88
C LEU A 31 2.37 1.47 -14.29
N GLY A 32 2.15 1.24 -12.99
CA GLY A 32 2.57 0.02 -12.30
C GLY A 32 1.67 -1.20 -12.56
N ARG A 33 0.52 -1.01 -13.21
CA ARG A 33 -0.48 -2.08 -13.41
C ARG A 33 0.10 -3.32 -14.10
N ARG A 34 0.93 -3.17 -15.13
CA ARG A 34 1.51 -4.33 -15.82
C ARG A 34 2.36 -5.19 -14.89
N VAL A 35 3.16 -4.55 -14.04
CA VAL A 35 4.04 -5.23 -13.08
C VAL A 35 3.21 -5.93 -12.00
N LEU A 36 2.15 -5.27 -11.53
CA LEU A 36 1.16 -5.84 -10.62
C LEU A 36 0.54 -7.11 -11.22
N ASP A 37 0.11 -7.03 -12.48
CA ASP A 37 -0.58 -8.14 -13.15
C ASP A 37 0.33 -9.35 -13.34
N GLU A 38 1.57 -9.13 -13.75
CA GLU A 38 2.58 -10.20 -13.88
C GLU A 38 2.89 -10.86 -12.52
N ALA A 39 2.98 -10.07 -11.45
CA ALA A 39 3.23 -10.58 -10.10
C ALA A 39 2.07 -11.45 -9.58
N LEU A 40 0.82 -10.98 -9.75
CA LEU A 40 -0.37 -11.74 -9.38
C LEU A 40 -0.52 -13.02 -10.21
N LYS A 41 -0.30 -12.95 -11.53
CA LYS A 41 -0.28 -14.13 -12.41
C LYS A 41 0.69 -15.18 -11.89
N LYS A 42 1.93 -14.79 -11.60
CA LYS A 42 2.95 -15.71 -11.08
C LYS A 42 2.55 -16.33 -9.74
N LEU A 43 1.97 -15.53 -8.84
CA LEU A 43 1.48 -16.00 -7.53
C LEU A 43 0.40 -17.07 -7.71
N MET A 44 -0.59 -16.83 -8.55
CA MET A 44 -1.72 -17.73 -8.81
C MET A 44 -1.31 -19.01 -9.55
N LEU A 45 -0.33 -18.93 -10.44
CA LEU A 45 0.23 -20.09 -11.12
C LEU A 45 1.03 -21.00 -10.17
N SER A 46 1.72 -20.41 -9.20
CA SER A 46 2.59 -21.14 -8.27
C SER A 46 1.82 -21.83 -7.14
N ASN A 47 0.55 -21.48 -6.94
CA ASN A 47 -0.26 -21.97 -5.82
C ASN A 47 -1.66 -22.39 -6.31
N SER A 48 -1.81 -23.66 -6.72
CA SER A 48 -3.05 -24.15 -7.34
C SER A 48 -4.23 -24.30 -6.39
N ASP A 49 -3.96 -24.45 -5.09
CA ASP A 49 -4.95 -24.91 -4.12
C ASP A 49 -5.36 -23.80 -3.12
N ILE A 50 -5.18 -22.52 -3.50
CA ILE A 50 -5.57 -21.39 -2.64
C ILE A 50 -7.10 -21.30 -2.63
N SER A 51 -7.70 -21.59 -1.48
CA SER A 51 -9.13 -21.35 -1.24
C SER A 51 -9.41 -19.94 -0.73
N SER A 52 -8.41 -19.29 -0.11
CA SER A 52 -8.52 -17.92 0.39
C SER A 52 -7.20 -17.15 0.25
N LEU A 53 -7.27 -15.95 -0.32
CA LEU A 53 -6.13 -15.10 -0.61
C LEU A 53 -6.15 -13.86 0.31
N GLY A 54 -5.15 -13.77 1.18
CA GLY A 54 -4.88 -12.58 1.98
C GLY A 54 -4.13 -11.51 1.17
N ILE A 55 -4.74 -10.33 1.03
CA ILE A 55 -4.21 -9.20 0.27
C ILE A 55 -4.12 -7.98 1.20
N ALA A 56 -2.98 -7.28 1.22
CA ALA A 56 -2.84 -6.01 1.94
C ALA A 56 -2.45 -4.88 0.99
N ASP A 57 -3.08 -3.71 1.12
CA ASP A 57 -2.64 -2.46 0.51
C ASP A 57 -2.07 -1.53 1.61
N LEU A 58 -0.76 -1.31 1.60
CA LEU A 58 -0.03 -0.61 2.65
C LEU A 58 0.20 0.86 2.29
N GLY A 59 -0.42 1.75 3.06
CA GLY A 59 -0.54 3.17 2.74
C GLY A 59 -1.60 3.43 1.69
N CYS A 60 -2.81 2.94 1.93
CA CYS A 60 -3.94 3.03 0.99
C CYS A 60 -4.46 4.46 0.82
N SER A 61 -4.13 5.39 1.74
CA SER A 61 -4.71 6.72 1.85
C SER A 61 -6.24 6.65 1.96
N SER A 62 -6.93 7.68 1.48
CA SER A 62 -8.37 7.74 1.28
C SER A 62 -8.70 8.13 -0.16
N GLY A 63 -9.99 8.14 -0.50
CA GLY A 63 -10.44 8.54 -1.83
C GLY A 63 -10.53 7.38 -2.83
N PRO A 64 -10.74 7.71 -4.12
CA PRO A 64 -10.98 6.71 -5.16
C PRO A 64 -9.76 5.82 -5.44
N ASN A 65 -8.54 6.31 -5.21
CA ASN A 65 -7.31 5.55 -5.49
C ASN A 65 -7.16 4.31 -4.59
N SER A 66 -7.60 4.38 -3.33
CA SER A 66 -7.54 3.23 -2.40
C SER A 66 -8.29 2.02 -2.98
N LEU A 67 -9.51 2.26 -3.49
CA LEU A 67 -10.35 1.20 -4.06
C LEU A 67 -9.99 0.88 -5.52
N LEU A 68 -9.32 1.78 -6.24
CA LEU A 68 -8.80 1.53 -7.58
C LEU A 68 -7.72 0.43 -7.56
N SER A 69 -6.75 0.51 -6.64
CA SER A 69 -5.72 -0.51 -6.46
C SER A 69 -6.33 -1.89 -6.23
N ILE A 70 -7.32 -1.96 -5.32
CA ILE A 70 -8.02 -3.22 -5.04
C ILE A 70 -8.83 -3.70 -6.25
N SER A 71 -9.50 -2.81 -6.97
CA SER A 71 -10.23 -3.18 -8.19
C SER A 71 -9.31 -3.85 -9.21
N ASN A 72 -8.12 -3.27 -9.44
CA ASN A 72 -7.14 -3.84 -10.36
C ASN A 72 -6.66 -5.23 -9.91
N ILE A 73 -6.40 -5.41 -8.61
CA ILE A 73 -5.98 -6.71 -8.05
C ILE A 73 -7.09 -7.76 -8.24
N VAL A 74 -8.33 -7.42 -7.90
CA VAL A 74 -9.50 -8.31 -8.03
C VAL A 74 -9.73 -8.68 -9.49
N ASP A 75 -9.76 -7.69 -10.40
CA ASP A 75 -9.93 -7.91 -11.84
C ASP A 75 -8.87 -8.89 -12.36
N THR A 76 -7.61 -8.71 -11.97
CA THR A 76 -6.51 -9.57 -12.42
C THR A 76 -6.63 -10.99 -11.88
N ILE A 77 -6.95 -11.18 -10.59
CA ILE A 77 -7.12 -12.52 -10.02
C ILE A 77 -8.24 -13.26 -10.74
N GLN A 78 -9.37 -12.59 -10.97
CA GLN A 78 -10.51 -13.18 -11.66
C GLN A 78 -10.16 -13.60 -13.10
N ASN A 79 -9.48 -12.72 -13.86
CA ASN A 79 -9.03 -13.05 -15.22
C ASN A 79 -8.08 -14.25 -15.23
N VAL A 80 -7.16 -14.34 -14.25
CA VAL A 80 -6.25 -15.48 -14.15
C VAL A 80 -6.98 -16.76 -13.77
N CYS A 81 -7.95 -16.71 -12.85
CA CYS A 81 -8.79 -17.86 -12.52
C CYS A 81 -9.62 -18.32 -13.73
N LEU A 82 -10.18 -17.39 -14.50
CA LEU A 82 -10.88 -17.68 -15.77
C LEU A 82 -9.96 -18.38 -16.77
N ASP A 83 -8.76 -17.84 -17.01
CA ASP A 83 -7.78 -18.43 -17.94
C ASP A 83 -7.33 -19.83 -17.50
N LEU A 84 -7.35 -20.13 -16.20
CA LEU A 84 -6.94 -21.40 -15.61
C LEU A 84 -8.09 -22.38 -15.37
N ASP A 85 -9.33 -22.02 -15.69
CA ASP A 85 -10.55 -22.78 -15.36
C ASP A 85 -10.63 -23.16 -13.87
N ARG A 86 -10.38 -22.17 -13.00
CA ARG A 86 -10.37 -22.32 -11.54
C ARG A 86 -11.44 -21.47 -10.87
N PRO A 87 -12.00 -21.92 -9.73
CA PRO A 87 -12.83 -21.03 -8.91
C PRO A 87 -12.01 -19.86 -8.38
N VAL A 88 -12.65 -18.70 -8.25
CA VAL A 88 -12.02 -17.54 -7.61
C VAL A 88 -11.98 -17.75 -6.09
N PRO A 89 -10.81 -17.60 -5.43
CA PRO A 89 -10.68 -17.77 -3.99
C PRO A 89 -11.36 -16.64 -3.21
N GLU A 90 -11.64 -16.87 -1.92
CA GLU A 90 -12.05 -15.79 -1.02
C GLU A 90 -10.91 -14.78 -0.83
N LEU A 91 -11.11 -13.57 -1.32
CA LEU A 91 -10.20 -12.44 -1.22
C LEU A 91 -10.44 -11.68 0.10
N LYS A 92 -9.48 -11.81 1.02
CA LYS A 92 -9.43 -11.07 2.28
C LYS A 92 -8.55 -9.85 2.08
N VAL A 93 -9.17 -8.71 1.78
CA VAL A 93 -8.49 -7.45 1.49
C VAL A 93 -8.36 -6.61 2.75
N SER A 94 -7.15 -6.18 3.07
CA SER A 94 -6.85 -5.31 4.19
C SER A 94 -6.25 -3.99 3.69
N LEU A 95 -6.98 -2.91 3.93
CA LEU A 95 -6.54 -1.55 3.65
C LEU A 95 -5.81 -1.01 4.88
N ASN A 96 -4.50 -0.81 4.77
CA ASN A 96 -3.68 -0.26 5.83
C ASN A 96 -3.31 1.20 5.55
N ASP A 97 -3.41 2.02 6.59
CA ASP A 97 -2.81 3.35 6.65
C ASP A 97 -2.59 3.72 8.12
N LEU A 98 -2.03 4.89 8.39
CA LEU A 98 -1.88 5.40 9.74
C LEU A 98 -3.25 5.64 10.41
N PRO A 99 -3.35 5.56 11.75
CA PRO A 99 -4.62 5.69 12.46
C PRO A 99 -5.36 7.01 12.20
N SER A 100 -4.63 8.06 11.83
CA SER A 100 -5.17 9.38 11.50
C SER A 100 -5.80 9.45 10.11
N ASN A 101 -5.71 8.42 9.27
CA ASN A 101 -6.30 8.39 7.93
C ASN A 101 -7.85 8.44 7.95
N ASP A 102 -8.45 8.80 6.82
CA ASP A 102 -9.91 8.87 6.65
C ASP A 102 -10.51 7.54 6.18
N PHE A 103 -10.51 6.54 7.07
CA PHE A 103 -11.16 5.25 6.81
C PHE A 103 -12.68 5.36 6.66
N ASN A 104 -13.31 6.36 7.30
CA ASN A 104 -14.74 6.59 7.18
C ASN A 104 -15.16 6.87 5.74
N TYR A 105 -14.37 7.68 5.02
CA TYR A 105 -14.59 7.92 3.60
C TYR A 105 -14.51 6.62 2.77
N ILE A 106 -13.52 5.77 3.04
CA ILE A 106 -13.36 4.47 2.37
C ILE A 106 -14.60 3.61 2.61
N PHE A 107 -15.01 3.46 3.86
CA PHE A 107 -16.16 2.62 4.23
C PHE A 107 -17.46 3.13 3.62
N ALA A 108 -17.66 4.46 3.57
CA ALA A 108 -18.80 5.06 2.89
C ALA A 108 -18.82 4.78 1.38
N SER A 109 -17.66 4.52 0.77
CA SER A 109 -17.50 4.23 -0.66
C SER A 109 -17.60 2.73 -1.01
N LEU A 110 -17.60 1.83 0.00
CA LEU A 110 -17.64 0.38 -0.23
C LEU A 110 -18.90 -0.11 -0.95
N PRO A 111 -20.13 0.40 -0.66
CA PRO A 111 -21.33 -0.05 -1.38
C PRO A 111 -21.22 0.15 -2.89
N GLU A 112 -20.80 1.34 -3.33
CA GLU A 112 -20.62 1.65 -4.75
C GLU A 112 -19.50 0.79 -5.37
N PHE A 113 -18.42 0.55 -4.62
CA PHE A 113 -17.36 -0.33 -5.06
C PHE A 113 -17.85 -1.76 -5.33
N TYR A 114 -18.62 -2.35 -4.40
CA TYR A 114 -19.18 -3.69 -4.60
C TYR A 114 -20.19 -3.73 -5.76
N ASP A 115 -21.00 -2.68 -5.95
CA ASP A 115 -21.90 -2.58 -7.10
C ASP A 115 -21.15 -2.54 -8.43
N ARG A 116 -20.01 -1.83 -8.49
CA ARG A 116 -19.15 -1.81 -9.68
C ARG A 116 -18.52 -3.17 -9.95
N LEU A 117 -18.05 -3.87 -8.91
CA LEU A 117 -17.55 -5.24 -9.07
C LEU A 117 -18.65 -6.14 -9.63
N LYS A 118 -19.86 -6.12 -9.08
CA LYS A 118 -20.99 -6.92 -9.60
C LYS A 118 -21.34 -6.59 -11.07
N LYS A 119 -21.45 -5.31 -11.42
CA LYS A 119 -21.84 -4.87 -12.78
C LYS A 119 -20.84 -5.26 -13.86
N ARG A 120 -19.53 -5.21 -13.56
CA ARG A 120 -18.49 -5.60 -14.53
C ARG A 120 -18.60 -7.05 -14.98
N HIS A 121 -19.25 -7.92 -14.19
CA HIS A 121 -19.33 -9.36 -14.45
C HIS A 121 -20.68 -9.85 -14.98
N ASN A 122 -21.70 -9.00 -15.11
CA ASN A 122 -23.01 -9.42 -15.65
C ASN A 122 -23.01 -9.67 -17.18
N ASN A 123 -21.85 -9.64 -17.86
CA ASN A 123 -21.75 -9.73 -19.32
C ASN A 123 -21.24 -11.07 -19.89
N ASN A 124 -20.99 -12.10 -19.09
CA ASN A 124 -21.01 -13.54 -19.45
C ASN A 124 -20.37 -14.37 -18.33
N ASP A 125 -21.06 -15.43 -17.91
CA ASP A 125 -20.66 -16.52 -17.01
C ASP A 125 -19.86 -16.20 -15.73
N CYS A 126 -20.52 -16.53 -14.62
CA CYS A 126 -20.12 -16.25 -13.25
C CYS A 126 -18.87 -17.05 -12.82
N LEU A 127 -17.85 -16.35 -12.30
CA LEU A 127 -16.82 -16.97 -11.45
C LEU A 127 -16.47 -16.06 -10.27
N GLY A 128 -17.43 -15.67 -9.42
CA GLY A 128 -17.04 -15.01 -8.17
C GLY A 128 -18.15 -14.62 -7.23
N PHE A 129 -19.31 -14.20 -7.75
CA PHE A 129 -20.48 -13.90 -6.93
C PHE A 129 -21.44 -15.08 -6.99
N ASP A 130 -21.89 -15.58 -5.84
CA ASP A 130 -22.89 -16.64 -5.82
C ASP A 130 -24.24 -16.13 -6.37
N ARG A 131 -25.21 -17.03 -6.59
CA ARG A 131 -26.56 -16.67 -7.07
C ARG A 131 -27.33 -15.73 -6.12
N ARG A 132 -26.84 -15.49 -4.90
CA ARG A 132 -27.37 -14.54 -3.91
C ARG A 132 -26.66 -13.18 -3.94
N GLY A 133 -25.65 -13.02 -4.79
CA GLY A 133 -24.91 -11.77 -4.94
C GLY A 133 -23.86 -11.54 -3.84
N GLU A 134 -23.45 -12.60 -3.14
CA GLU A 134 -22.34 -12.59 -2.19
C GLU A 134 -21.03 -12.80 -2.95
N GLY A 135 -20.14 -11.81 -2.91
CA GLY A 135 -18.88 -11.82 -3.63
C GLY A 135 -17.76 -12.47 -2.84
N PRO A 136 -16.65 -12.83 -3.50
CA PRO A 136 -15.53 -13.44 -2.83
C PRO A 136 -14.65 -12.36 -2.16
N CYS A 137 -15.03 -11.08 -2.15
CA CYS A 137 -14.16 -9.98 -1.75
C CYS A 137 -14.64 -9.35 -0.44
N PHE A 138 -13.80 -9.44 0.59
CA PHE A 138 -14.06 -8.95 1.93
C PHE A 138 -13.03 -7.88 2.29
N VAL A 139 -13.47 -6.62 2.30
CA VAL A 139 -12.59 -5.48 2.63
C VAL A 139 -12.63 -5.17 4.12
N SER A 140 -11.45 -5.03 4.72
CA SER A 140 -11.21 -4.65 6.12
C SER A 140 -10.20 -3.49 6.17
N ALA A 141 -10.11 -2.79 7.31
CA ALA A 141 -9.08 -1.80 7.55
C ALA A 141 -8.13 -2.25 8.67
N VAL A 142 -6.85 -1.91 8.54
CA VAL A 142 -5.81 -2.20 9.53
C VAL A 142 -5.04 -0.91 9.83
N PRO A 143 -5.45 -0.13 10.85
CA PRO A 143 -4.76 1.10 11.20
C PRO A 143 -3.42 0.82 11.88
N GLY A 144 -2.34 1.43 11.40
CA GLY A 144 -1.00 1.29 11.99
C GLY A 144 0.12 1.60 11.01
N SER A 145 1.33 1.80 11.54
CA SER A 145 2.51 2.00 10.71
C SER A 145 2.96 0.68 10.06
N PHE A 146 3.19 0.69 8.76
CA PHE A 146 3.80 -0.44 8.06
C PHE A 146 5.29 -0.61 8.36
N TYR A 147 5.92 0.29 9.13
CA TYR A 147 7.26 0.09 9.72
C TYR A 147 7.22 -0.74 11.01
N GLY A 148 6.20 -1.58 11.16
CA GLY A 148 6.08 -2.60 12.18
C GLY A 148 5.20 -3.76 11.71
N ARG A 149 4.92 -4.69 12.62
CA ARG A 149 3.97 -5.79 12.38
C ARG A 149 2.53 -5.27 12.41
N LEU A 150 1.76 -5.65 11.41
CA LEU A 150 0.35 -5.31 11.22
C LEU A 150 -0.53 -6.57 11.16
N PHE A 151 0.04 -7.70 10.72
CA PHE A 151 -0.70 -8.92 10.46
C PHE A 151 -0.13 -10.10 11.24
N PRO A 152 -0.91 -11.17 11.48
CA PRO A 152 -0.38 -12.45 11.95
C PRO A 152 0.71 -13.01 11.04
N ARG A 153 1.47 -14.00 11.54
CA ARG A 153 2.49 -14.65 10.70
C ARG A 153 1.83 -15.43 9.58
N GLN A 154 2.43 -15.37 8.39
CA GLN A 154 2.00 -16.17 7.22
C GLN A 154 0.51 -16.05 6.91
N SER A 155 -0.06 -14.85 7.01
CA SER A 155 -1.47 -14.59 6.70
C SER A 155 -1.68 -13.88 5.36
N LEU A 156 -0.62 -13.30 4.77
CA LEU A 156 -0.69 -12.55 3.52
C LEU A 156 -0.06 -13.34 2.36
N HIS A 157 -0.74 -13.31 1.22
CA HIS A 157 -0.25 -13.90 -0.02
C HIS A 157 0.27 -12.82 -0.97
N PHE A 158 -0.37 -11.65 -0.94
CA PHE A 158 0.01 -10.51 -1.75
C PHE A 158 0.02 -9.22 -0.94
N VAL A 159 1.10 -8.45 -1.05
CA VAL A 159 1.23 -7.14 -0.44
C VAL A 159 1.44 -6.10 -1.53
N HIS A 160 0.55 -5.13 -1.61
CA HIS A 160 0.65 -3.98 -2.47
C HIS A 160 1.04 -2.74 -1.67
N SER A 161 1.84 -1.87 -2.27
CA SER A 161 2.12 -0.54 -1.75
C SER A 161 2.43 0.37 -2.93
N SER A 162 1.69 1.47 -3.07
CA SER A 162 1.92 2.46 -4.13
C SER A 162 2.03 3.86 -3.54
N SER A 163 3.14 4.53 -3.79
CA SER A 163 3.38 5.91 -3.36
C SER A 163 3.24 6.14 -1.84
N SER A 164 3.68 5.17 -1.03
CA SER A 164 3.66 5.30 0.43
C SER A 164 5.02 5.06 1.11
N LEU A 165 5.85 4.15 0.58
CA LEU A 165 7.17 3.81 1.14
C LEU A 165 8.22 4.94 1.16
N HIS A 166 7.97 6.06 0.47
CA HIS A 166 8.87 7.21 0.52
C HIS A 166 8.67 8.07 1.78
N TRP A 167 7.57 7.88 2.52
CA TRP A 167 7.36 8.51 3.82
C TRP A 167 8.20 7.80 4.88
N LEU A 168 9.09 8.54 5.53
CA LEU A 168 9.98 8.02 6.57
C LEU A 168 9.25 7.90 7.92
N SER A 169 9.71 6.99 8.78
CA SER A 169 9.15 6.79 10.12
C SER A 169 9.36 8.01 11.03
N GLN A 170 10.39 8.80 10.75
CA GLN A 170 10.73 10.02 11.46
C GLN A 170 11.55 10.96 10.56
N VAL A 171 11.72 12.21 11.02
CA VAL A 171 12.68 13.14 10.41
C VAL A 171 14.10 12.56 10.58
N PRO A 172 14.91 12.49 9.51
CA PRO A 172 16.27 11.96 9.60
C PRO A 172 17.13 12.72 10.61
N CYS A 173 17.78 11.97 11.49
CA CYS A 173 18.86 12.47 12.33
C CYS A 173 20.19 12.04 11.72
N GLY A 174 21.23 12.85 11.86
CA GLY A 174 22.56 12.50 11.40
C GLY A 174 23.65 12.95 12.36
N GLU A 175 24.83 12.38 12.15
CA GLU A 175 26.05 12.71 12.87
C GLU A 175 26.55 14.09 12.44
N VAL A 176 26.69 15.00 13.40
CA VAL A 176 27.33 16.30 13.24
C VAL A 176 28.55 16.34 14.16
N SER A 177 29.73 16.54 13.59
CA SER A 177 30.96 16.76 14.35
C SER A 177 30.93 18.15 14.99
N LYS A 178 31.06 18.20 16.31
CA LYS A 178 31.29 19.42 17.10
C LYS A 178 32.66 19.35 17.77
N GLU A 179 33.12 20.46 18.34
CA GLU A 179 34.41 20.56 19.04
C GLU A 179 34.54 19.51 20.16
N ASP A 180 33.43 19.13 20.81
CA ASP A 180 33.37 18.13 21.89
C ASP A 180 33.08 16.69 21.42
N GLY A 181 33.06 16.42 20.10
CA GLY A 181 32.81 15.09 19.53
C GLY A 181 31.62 15.01 18.57
N VAL A 182 31.18 13.80 18.23
CA VAL A 182 30.07 13.56 17.29
C VAL A 182 28.74 13.55 18.02
N VAL A 183 27.79 14.38 17.57
CA VAL A 183 26.43 14.44 18.11
C VAL A 183 25.43 13.98 17.04
N ILE A 184 24.48 13.12 17.40
CA ILE A 184 23.33 12.79 16.54
C ILE A 184 22.28 13.89 16.70
N THR A 185 21.94 14.57 15.62
CA THR A 185 20.94 15.65 15.62
C THR A 185 20.10 15.67 14.35
N ALA A 186 18.85 16.12 14.47
CA ALA A 186 18.00 16.44 13.32
C ALA A 186 18.38 17.79 12.67
N ASP A 187 19.16 18.62 13.37
CA ASP A 187 19.67 19.90 12.86
C ASP A 187 20.90 19.69 11.96
N LEU A 188 20.63 19.20 10.75
CA LEU A 188 21.65 18.89 9.74
C LEU A 188 22.06 20.09 8.90
N ASP A 189 21.72 21.31 9.33
CA ASP A 189 21.94 22.56 8.61
C ASP A 189 21.31 22.58 7.20
N ASN A 190 20.13 21.97 7.03
CA ASN A 190 19.39 22.00 5.76
C ASN A 190 18.66 23.35 5.56
N LYS A 191 19.38 24.46 5.74
CA LYS A 191 18.84 25.82 5.77
C LYS A 191 17.98 26.12 4.54
N GLY A 192 16.78 26.64 4.81
CA GLY A 192 15.80 27.05 3.80
C GLY A 192 15.16 25.89 3.03
N LYS A 193 15.31 24.64 3.49
CA LYS A 193 14.80 23.45 2.80
C LYS A 193 14.06 22.53 3.77
N ILE A 194 12.92 22.01 3.33
CA ILE A 194 12.08 21.08 4.10
C ILE A 194 12.30 19.60 3.72
N TYR A 195 13.08 19.34 2.68
CA TYR A 195 13.42 18.02 2.17
C TYR A 195 14.82 18.02 1.53
N LEU A 196 15.27 16.87 1.02
CA LEU A 196 16.44 16.75 0.17
C LEU A 196 16.31 17.63 -1.09
N SER A 197 17.40 18.31 -1.43
CA SER A 197 17.55 19.05 -2.67
C SER A 197 18.96 18.85 -3.22
N LYS A 198 19.18 19.19 -4.49
CA LYS A 198 20.50 19.16 -5.14
C LYS A 198 21.56 19.99 -4.40
N THR A 199 21.13 21.00 -3.64
CA THR A 199 21.99 21.90 -2.86
C THR A 199 21.97 21.60 -1.36
N SER A 200 21.43 20.44 -0.95
CA SER A 200 21.52 20.00 0.44
C SER A 200 22.94 19.52 0.76
N PRO A 201 23.44 19.76 1.99
CA PRO A 201 24.73 19.23 2.44
C PRO A 201 24.80 17.70 2.33
N LYS A 202 26.02 17.16 2.12
CA LYS A 202 26.24 15.70 2.06
C LYS A 202 25.79 14.96 3.32
N SER A 203 25.89 15.61 4.50
CA SER A 203 25.38 15.08 5.77
C SER A 203 23.87 14.84 5.73
N VAL A 204 23.11 15.75 5.12
CA VAL A 204 21.65 15.60 4.92
C VAL A 204 21.36 14.41 4.00
N HIS A 205 22.05 14.31 2.87
CA HIS A 205 21.91 13.16 1.96
C HIS A 205 22.18 11.82 2.67
N LYS A 206 23.27 11.75 3.45
CA LYS A 206 23.63 10.56 4.23
C LYS A 206 22.55 10.22 5.27
N ALA A 207 22.05 11.21 6.00
CA ALA A 207 21.02 11.01 7.03
C ALA A 207 19.72 10.46 6.44
N TYR A 208 19.22 11.05 5.35
CA TYR A 208 18.02 10.55 4.67
C TYR A 208 18.21 9.12 4.14
N ALA A 209 19.36 8.84 3.54
CA ALA A 209 19.67 7.50 3.03
C ALA A 209 19.71 6.46 4.16
N LEU A 210 20.34 6.77 5.30
CA LEU A 210 20.39 5.89 6.46
C LEU A 210 19.00 5.68 7.08
N GLN A 211 18.21 6.75 7.20
CA GLN A 211 16.83 6.64 7.71
C GLN A 211 15.98 5.75 6.80
N PHE A 212 16.01 5.98 5.49
CA PHE A 212 15.30 5.15 4.52
C PHE A 212 15.75 3.69 4.58
N GLN A 213 17.06 3.43 4.66
CA GLN A 213 17.59 2.08 4.76
C GLN A 213 17.10 1.37 6.02
N SER A 214 17.12 2.06 7.17
CA SER A 214 16.62 1.53 8.44
C SER A 214 15.12 1.22 8.35
N ASP A 215 14.33 2.18 7.88
CA ASP A 215 12.88 2.06 7.74
C ASP A 215 12.50 0.92 6.78
N PHE A 216 13.14 0.88 5.61
CA PHE A 216 12.87 -0.14 4.61
C PHE A 216 13.30 -1.54 5.08
N LEU A 217 14.39 -1.65 5.84
CA LEU A 217 14.78 -2.93 6.44
C LEU A 217 13.75 -3.43 7.46
N VAL A 218 13.21 -2.54 8.30
CA VAL A 218 12.15 -2.89 9.26
C VAL A 218 10.87 -3.28 8.53
N PHE A 219 10.51 -2.55 7.47
CA PHE A 219 9.41 -2.91 6.58
C PHE A 219 9.59 -4.33 6.04
N LEU A 220 10.72 -4.62 5.40
CA LEU A 220 11.00 -5.93 4.79
C LEU A 220 10.99 -7.06 5.82
N ARG A 221 11.59 -6.85 7.01
CA ARG A 221 11.55 -7.84 8.11
C ARG A 221 10.11 -8.10 8.55
N SER A 222 9.33 -7.05 8.77
CA SER A 222 7.92 -7.20 9.18
C SER A 222 7.12 -7.95 8.13
N ARG A 223 7.26 -7.58 6.84
CA ARG A 223 6.58 -8.27 5.73
C ARG A 223 7.03 -9.73 5.58
N SER A 224 8.32 -10.05 5.78
CA SER A 224 8.81 -11.42 5.68
C SER A 224 8.19 -12.38 6.70
N GLU A 225 7.75 -11.87 7.85
CA GLU A 225 7.05 -12.70 8.85
C GLU A 225 5.57 -12.90 8.52
N GLU A 226 4.95 -11.93 7.86
CA GLU A 226 3.51 -11.87 7.58
C GLU A 226 3.13 -12.55 6.26
N VAL A 227 4.05 -12.53 5.29
CA VAL A 227 3.85 -13.12 3.97
C VAL A 227 4.13 -14.62 4.02
N VAL A 228 3.23 -15.42 3.44
CA VAL A 228 3.39 -16.88 3.32
C VAL A 228 4.60 -17.23 2.45
N PRO A 229 5.21 -18.41 2.62
CA PRO A 229 6.16 -18.94 1.64
C PRO A 229 5.55 -18.94 0.22
N GLY A 230 6.25 -18.38 -0.75
CA GLY A 230 5.74 -18.22 -2.12
C GLY A 230 4.82 -17.01 -2.35
N GLY A 231 4.52 -16.22 -1.30
CA GLY A 231 3.82 -14.94 -1.42
C GLY A 231 4.68 -13.86 -2.11
N THR A 232 4.04 -12.79 -2.56
CA THR A 232 4.69 -11.74 -3.38
C THR A 232 4.39 -10.33 -2.86
N ASN A 233 5.39 -9.45 -2.91
CA ASN A 233 5.24 -8.01 -2.65
C ASN A 233 5.29 -7.23 -3.98
N GLY A 234 4.25 -6.47 -4.30
CA GLY A 234 4.20 -5.48 -5.38
C GLY A 234 4.40 -4.06 -4.84
N LEU A 235 5.63 -3.54 -4.93
CA LEU A 235 5.99 -2.23 -4.38
C LEU A 235 6.22 -1.21 -5.52
N ILE A 236 5.51 -0.09 -5.49
CA ILE A 236 5.61 1.00 -6.46
C ILE A 236 5.95 2.29 -5.71
N ALA A 237 7.09 2.90 -6.02
CA ALA A 237 7.54 4.14 -5.40
C ALA A 237 7.78 5.23 -6.46
N PRO A 238 7.56 6.52 -6.12
CA PRO A 238 7.99 7.63 -6.95
C PRO A 238 9.52 7.63 -7.12
N ARG A 239 9.97 8.20 -8.24
CA ARG A 239 11.38 8.25 -8.64
C ARG A 239 12.13 9.43 -8.03
#